data_AF-B3Y5A1-F1
#
_entry.id   AF-B3Y5A1-F1
#
_cell.length_a   1.000
_cell.length_b   1.000
_cell.length_c   1.000
_cell.angle_alpha   90.00
_cell.angle_beta   90.00
_cell.angle_gamma   90.00
#
_symmetry.space_group_name_H-M   'P 1'
#
loop_
_entity.id
_entity.type
_entity.pdbx_description
1 polymer ?
#
loop_
_entity_poly.entity_id
_entity_poly.type
_entity_poly.pdbx_seq_one_letter_code
_entity_poly.pdbx_strand_id
1 'polypeptide(L)'
;FDMSEYMEKHSISRLIGSPPGYIGYSEGGQLTEQVFKKPNSIILFDEIEKAHPDIYNIMLQILDEGRLTDTTGKLIDFTNTIILLTSNLGCPKNYDIYFKNKNYLSELDLKEIEKNIKLSINKFFKP
;
A
#
# COMPACT_ATOMS: atom_id res chain seq x y z
N PHE A 1 4.30 -1.03 7.36
CA PHE A 1 5.06 -1.75 6.33
C PHE A 1 5.60 -0.73 5.35
N ASP A 2 6.91 -0.58 5.24
CA ASP A 2 7.55 0.27 4.22
C ASP A 2 7.55 -0.50 2.89
N MET A 3 6.82 0.00 1.89
CA MET A 3 6.68 -0.68 0.59
C MET A 3 7.93 -0.64 -0.28
N SER A 4 8.91 0.20 0.06
CA SER A 4 10.23 0.16 -0.56
C SER A 4 11.00 -1.14 -0.23
N GLU A 5 10.70 -1.79 0.90
CA GLU A 5 11.28 -3.10 1.22
C GLU A 5 10.64 -4.26 0.42
N TYR A 6 9.55 -3.97 -0.30
CA TYR A 6 8.76 -4.95 -1.05
C TYR A 6 8.77 -4.72 -2.57
N MET A 7 9.82 -4.06 -3.07
CA MET A 7 10.00 -3.79 -4.51
C MET A 7 10.25 -5.05 -5.34
N GLU A 8 10.84 -6.08 -4.75
CA GLU A 8 11.27 -7.30 -5.46
C GLU A 8 10.32 -8.47 -5.21
N LYS A 9 10.07 -9.32 -6.21
CA LYS A 9 9.07 -10.39 -6.11
C LYS A 9 9.24 -11.33 -4.90
N HIS A 10 10.47 -11.71 -4.57
CA HIS A 10 10.74 -12.64 -3.46
C HIS A 10 10.51 -12.00 -2.08
N SER A 11 10.57 -10.68 -1.98
CA SER A 11 10.33 -9.96 -0.73
C SER A 11 8.86 -10.05 -0.28
N ILE A 12 7.93 -10.24 -1.22
CA ILE A 12 6.49 -10.40 -0.98
C ILE A 12 6.21 -11.63 -0.13
N SER A 13 7.00 -12.70 -0.31
CA SER A 13 6.88 -13.91 0.50
C SER A 13 7.12 -13.64 1.99
N ARG A 14 7.84 -12.58 2.37
CA ARG A 14 7.94 -12.16 3.79
C ARG A 14 6.62 -11.59 4.32
N LEU A 15 5.82 -10.96 3.46
CA LEU A 15 4.56 -10.32 3.84
C LEU A 15 3.44 -11.34 4.06
N ILE A 16 3.31 -12.33 3.16
CA ILE A 16 2.19 -13.31 3.15
C ILE A 16 2.61 -14.76 3.42
N GLY A 17 3.91 -15.03 3.50
CA GLY A 17 4.46 -16.36 3.72
C GLY A 17 5.18 -16.90 2.47
N SER A 18 6.07 -17.87 2.68
CA SER A 18 6.76 -18.54 1.57
C SER A 18 5.85 -19.60 0.93
N PRO A 19 5.93 -19.84 -0.39
CA PRO A 19 5.13 -20.87 -1.05
C PRO A 19 5.56 -22.31 -0.63
N PRO A 20 4.70 -23.32 -0.85
CA PRO A 20 5.03 -24.72 -0.57
C PRO A 20 6.35 -25.16 -1.20
N GLY A 21 7.21 -25.81 -0.39
CA GLY A 21 8.51 -26.32 -0.84
C GLY A 21 9.69 -25.35 -0.69
N TYR A 22 9.47 -24.15 -0.16
CA TYR A 22 10.54 -23.19 0.18
C TYR A 22 10.82 -23.15 1.69
N ILE A 23 12.04 -22.76 2.06
CA ILE A 23 12.42 -22.54 3.48
C ILE A 23 11.49 -21.46 4.06
N GLY A 24 10.90 -21.73 5.24
CA GLY A 24 9.94 -20.82 5.88
C GLY A 24 8.48 -21.03 5.43
N TYR A 25 8.17 -22.10 4.69
CA TYR A 25 6.79 -22.44 4.30
C TYR A 25 5.84 -22.65 5.49
N SER A 26 6.34 -23.16 6.63
CA SER A 26 5.51 -23.39 7.82
C SER A 26 5.23 -22.13 8.64
N GLU A 27 5.81 -20.99 8.24
CA GLU A 27 5.61 -19.71 8.90
C GLU A 27 4.66 -18.85 8.06
N GLY A 28 3.58 -18.37 8.68
CA GLY A 28 2.72 -17.37 8.06
C GLY A 28 3.49 -16.08 7.81
N GLY A 29 3.02 -15.28 6.84
CA GLY A 29 3.61 -13.99 6.53
C GLY A 29 3.54 -12.98 7.67
N GLN A 30 4.41 -11.99 7.65
CA GLN A 30 4.45 -10.92 8.64
C GLN A 30 3.11 -10.18 8.76
N LEU A 31 2.44 -9.92 7.64
CA LEU A 31 1.12 -9.27 7.63
C LEU A 31 0.05 -10.21 8.17
N THR A 32 -0.02 -11.42 7.61
CA THR A 32 -1.08 -12.39 7.90
C THR A 32 -1.03 -12.85 9.36
N GLU A 33 0.16 -13.08 9.92
CA GLU A 33 0.33 -13.44 11.32
C GLU A 33 0.03 -12.29 12.28
N GLN A 34 0.36 -11.04 11.93
CA GLN A 34 0.05 -9.88 12.78
C GLN A 34 -1.47 -9.70 12.89
N VAL A 35 -2.20 -9.76 11.78
CA VAL A 35 -3.66 -9.61 11.77
C VAL A 35 -4.34 -10.80 12.43
N PHE A 36 -3.85 -12.02 12.19
CA PHE A 36 -4.38 -13.20 12.86
C PHE A 36 -4.31 -13.10 14.38
N LYS A 37 -3.17 -12.62 14.91
CA LYS A 37 -2.96 -12.46 16.36
C LYS A 37 -3.72 -11.26 16.93
N LYS A 38 -3.92 -10.21 16.13
CA LYS A 38 -4.56 -8.94 16.52
C LYS A 38 -5.49 -8.43 15.42
N PRO A 39 -6.72 -8.98 15.30
CA PRO A 39 -7.63 -8.66 14.20
C PRO A 39 -8.16 -7.22 14.25
N ASN A 40 -8.23 -6.62 15.45
CA ASN A 40 -8.58 -5.21 15.65
C ASN A 40 -7.31 -4.36 15.59
N SER A 41 -6.80 -4.11 14.38
CA SER A 41 -5.54 -3.40 14.20
C SER A 41 -5.63 -2.29 13.17
N ILE A 42 -4.68 -1.35 13.24
CA ILE A 42 -4.44 -0.35 12.20
C ILE A 42 -3.15 -0.74 11.51
N ILE A 43 -3.21 -0.90 10.19
CA ILE A 43 -2.06 -1.28 9.36
C ILE A 43 -1.75 -0.13 8.43
N LEU A 44 -0.52 0.38 8.54
CA LEU A 44 0.02 1.39 7.63
C LEU A 44 0.88 0.71 6.57
N PHE A 45 0.57 0.92 5.29
CA PHE A 45 1.47 0.67 4.18
C PHE A 45 2.00 2.01 3.68
N ASP A 46 3.29 2.23 3.87
CA ASP A 46 3.95 3.48 3.52
C ASP A 46 4.52 3.41 2.10
N GLU A 47 4.41 4.51 1.34
CA GLU A 47 4.89 4.64 -0.04
C GLU A 47 4.42 3.53 -1.00
N ILE A 48 3.10 3.27 -1.04
CA ILE A 48 2.53 2.12 -1.76
C ILE A 48 2.91 2.06 -3.25
N GLU A 49 3.24 3.19 -3.88
CA GLU A 49 3.69 3.25 -5.27
C GLU A 49 5.06 2.60 -5.53
N LYS A 50 5.82 2.30 -4.48
CA LYS A 50 7.12 1.62 -4.57
C LYS A 50 6.97 0.10 -4.59
N ALA A 51 5.85 -0.43 -4.08
CA ALA A 51 5.64 -1.87 -3.98
C ALA A 51 5.72 -2.57 -5.35
N HIS A 52 6.13 -3.83 -5.32
CA HIS A 52 5.99 -4.72 -6.48
C HIS A 52 4.51 -4.84 -6.90
N PRO A 53 4.18 -4.89 -8.21
CA PRO A 53 2.80 -4.96 -8.68
C PRO A 53 1.94 -6.08 -8.10
N ASP A 54 2.54 -7.24 -7.79
CA ASP A 54 1.83 -8.36 -7.17
C ASP A 54 1.24 -8.01 -5.78
N ILE A 55 1.78 -7.00 -5.06
CA ILE A 55 1.17 -6.50 -3.82
C ILE A 55 -0.20 -5.89 -4.10
N TYR A 56 -0.42 -5.26 -5.26
CA TYR A 56 -1.72 -4.70 -5.58
C TYR A 56 -2.81 -5.77 -5.67
N ASN A 57 -2.50 -6.95 -6.21
CA ASN A 57 -3.46 -8.05 -6.26
C ASN A 57 -3.86 -8.51 -4.84
N ILE A 58 -2.89 -8.58 -3.93
CA ILE A 58 -3.13 -8.92 -2.53
C ILE A 58 -3.99 -7.84 -1.87
N MET A 59 -3.68 -6.56 -2.09
CA MET A 59 -4.45 -5.45 -1.54
C MET A 59 -5.87 -5.41 -2.10
N LEU A 60 -6.06 -5.64 -3.41
CA LEU A 60 -7.39 -5.72 -4.02
C LEU A 60 -8.22 -6.82 -3.38
N GLN A 61 -7.65 -8.00 -3.16
CA GLN A 61 -8.34 -9.09 -2.47
C GLN A 61 -8.77 -8.68 -1.05
N ILE A 62 -7.86 -8.06 -0.28
CA ILE A 62 -8.18 -7.62 1.08
C ILE A 62 -9.25 -6.53 1.09
N LEU A 63 -9.15 -5.54 0.19
CA LEU A 63 -10.05 -4.39 0.15
C LEU A 63 -11.44 -4.74 -0.39
N ASP A 64 -11.54 -5.78 -1.23
CA ASP A 64 -12.82 -6.24 -1.79
C ASP A 64 -13.49 -7.29 -0.88
N GLU A 65 -12.78 -8.38 -0.54
CA GLU A 65 -13.35 -9.50 0.22
C GLU A 65 -13.22 -9.35 1.74
N GLY A 66 -12.40 -8.41 2.22
CA GLY A 66 -12.06 -8.28 3.64
C GLY A 66 -11.25 -9.47 4.16
N ARG A 67 -10.65 -10.28 3.29
CA ARG A 67 -9.98 -11.53 3.64
C ARG A 67 -8.76 -11.77 2.77
N LEU A 68 -7.81 -12.54 3.30
CA LEU A 68 -6.64 -13.01 2.56
C LEU A 68 -6.28 -14.42 3.01
N THR A 69 -6.05 -15.31 2.04
CA THR A 69 -5.47 -16.62 2.33
C THR A 69 -3.96 -16.54 2.22
N ASP A 70 -3.26 -16.89 3.29
CA ASP A 70 -1.80 -16.92 3.29
C ASP A 70 -1.27 -18.15 2.53
N THR A 71 0.05 -18.24 2.34
CA THR A 71 0.64 -19.35 1.57
C THR A 71 0.53 -20.70 2.27
N THR A 72 0.23 -20.73 3.57
CA THR A 72 -0.02 -21.95 4.35
C THR A 72 -1.45 -22.48 4.16
N GLY A 73 -2.31 -21.70 3.48
CA GLY A 73 -3.72 -22.02 3.28
C GLY A 73 -4.63 -21.47 4.39
N LYS A 74 -4.10 -20.65 5.29
CA LYS A 74 -4.85 -20.09 6.41
C LYS A 74 -5.58 -18.82 5.96
N LEU A 75 -6.89 -18.79 6.19
CA LEU A 75 -7.73 -17.64 5.88
C LEU A 75 -7.66 -16.61 7.01
N ILE A 76 -7.24 -15.40 6.69
CA ILE A 76 -7.13 -14.27 7.62
C ILE A 76 -8.26 -13.28 7.34
N ASP A 77 -8.91 -12.82 8.41
CA ASP A 77 -10.02 -11.86 8.36
C ASP A 77 -9.51 -10.44 8.68
N PHE A 78 -9.72 -9.52 7.74
CA PHE A 78 -9.36 -8.11 7.82
C PHE A 78 -10.58 -7.19 8.08
N THR A 79 -11.78 -7.74 8.28
CA THR A 79 -13.02 -6.94 8.43
C THR A 79 -12.99 -5.96 9.61
N ASN A 80 -12.21 -6.23 10.65
CA ASN A 80 -12.01 -5.32 11.79
C ASN A 80 -10.65 -4.58 11.76
N THR A 81 -9.97 -4.60 10.62
CA THR A 81 -8.68 -3.96 10.43
C THR A 81 -8.85 -2.68 9.62
N ILE A 82 -8.28 -1.57 10.11
CA ILE A 82 -8.19 -0.32 9.34
C ILE A 82 -6.89 -0.34 8.55
N ILE A 83 -6.99 -0.23 7.22
CA ILE A 83 -5.83 -0.15 6.34
C ILE A 83 -5.63 1.31 5.93
N LEU A 84 -4.42 1.82 6.19
CA LEU A 84 -3.96 3.14 5.77
C LEU A 84 -2.87 2.96 4.71
N LEU A 85 -3.06 3.59 3.56
CA LEU A 85 -2.06 3.64 2.49
C LEU A 85 -1.56 5.08 2.37
N THR A 86 -0.26 5.28 2.27
CA THR A 86 0.33 6.58 1.92
C THR A 86 1.00 6.49 0.55
N SER A 87 1.07 7.62 -0.14
CA SER A 87 1.74 7.70 -1.43
C SER A 87 2.26 9.11 -1.70
N ASN A 88 3.42 9.21 -2.35
CA ASN A 88 3.96 10.47 -2.83
C ASN A 88 3.59 10.75 -4.31
N LEU A 89 2.69 9.96 -4.90
CA LEU A 89 2.27 10.14 -6.29
C LEU A 89 1.61 11.49 -6.55
N GLY A 90 2.08 12.16 -7.61
CA GLY A 90 1.54 13.45 -8.06
C GLY A 90 1.82 14.63 -7.13
N CYS A 91 2.52 14.41 -6.00
CA CYS A 91 2.99 15.50 -5.17
C CYS A 91 4.04 16.33 -5.93
N PRO A 92 3.96 17.67 -5.91
CA PRO A 92 4.98 18.52 -6.49
C PRO A 92 6.35 18.24 -5.87
N LYS A 93 7.36 17.98 -6.71
CA LYS A 93 8.75 17.87 -6.23
C LYS A 93 9.30 19.19 -5.71
N ASN A 94 8.75 20.29 -6.20
CA ASN A 94 9.08 21.64 -5.80
C ASN A 94 7.80 22.51 -5.86
N TYR A 95 7.59 23.35 -4.86
CA TYR A 95 6.49 24.29 -4.78
C TYR A 95 6.83 25.71 -5.27
N ASP A 96 8.09 26.00 -5.61
CA ASP A 96 8.55 27.33 -6.04
C ASP A 96 7.70 27.91 -7.19
N ILE A 97 7.23 27.07 -8.10
CA ILE A 97 6.37 27.47 -9.22
C ILE A 97 5.06 28.10 -8.73
N TYR A 98 4.54 27.63 -7.59
CA TYR A 98 3.31 28.12 -6.97
C TYR A 98 3.56 29.34 -6.07
N PHE A 99 4.80 29.76 -5.85
CA PHE A 99 5.13 30.95 -5.06
C PHE A 99 5.68 32.10 -5.92
N LYS A 100 5.59 31.99 -7.25
CA LYS A 100 6.04 33.05 -8.14
C LYS A 100 5.21 34.32 -7.90
N ASN A 101 5.86 35.35 -7.35
CA ASN A 101 5.27 36.64 -6.97
C ASN A 101 4.23 36.58 -5.82
N LYS A 102 4.21 35.51 -5.01
CA LYS A 102 3.33 35.39 -3.82
C LYS A 102 3.95 34.50 -2.75
N ASN A 103 3.62 34.76 -1.48
CA ASN A 103 4.17 34.01 -0.34
C ASN A 103 3.21 32.94 0.22
N TYR A 104 2.12 32.66 -0.48
CA TYR A 104 1.09 31.71 -0.05
C TYR A 104 0.54 30.91 -1.24
N LEU A 105 0.07 29.70 -0.97
CA LEU A 105 -0.70 28.91 -1.93
C LEU A 105 -2.13 29.44 -1.97
N SER A 106 -2.55 29.94 -3.11
CA SER A 106 -3.94 30.33 -3.34
C SER A 106 -4.82 29.10 -3.51
N GLU A 107 -6.14 29.27 -3.35
CA GLU A 107 -7.11 28.19 -3.59
C GLU A 107 -6.99 27.58 -5.00
N LEU A 108 -6.62 28.39 -6.00
CA LEU A 108 -6.41 27.92 -7.37
C LEU A 108 -5.20 26.97 -7.46
N ASP A 109 -4.10 27.28 -6.77
CA ASP A 109 -2.91 26.41 -6.75
C ASP A 109 -3.23 25.10 -6.05
N LEU A 110 -3.93 25.16 -4.91
CA LEU A 110 -4.33 23.97 -4.16
C LEU A 110 -5.23 23.05 -5.00
N LYS A 111 -6.20 23.62 -5.73
CA LYS A 111 -7.05 22.86 -6.66
C LYS A 111 -6.25 22.23 -7.80
N GLU A 112 -5.25 22.92 -8.32
CA GLU A 112 -4.37 22.38 -9.37
C GLU A 112 -3.52 21.23 -8.85
N ILE A 113 -2.91 21.38 -7.67
CA ILE A 113 -2.12 20.34 -7.01
C ILE A 113 -2.99 19.11 -6.73
N GLU A 114 -4.17 19.30 -6.13
CA GLU A 114 -5.12 18.22 -5.86
C GLU A 114 -5.51 17.48 -7.15
N LYS A 115 -5.78 18.21 -8.24
CA LYS A 115 -6.07 17.63 -9.55
C LYS A 115 -4.91 16.79 -10.06
N ASN A 116 -3.67 17.27 -9.95
CA ASN A 116 -2.48 16.55 -10.39
C ASN A 116 -2.24 15.27 -9.56
N ILE A 117 -2.46 15.33 -8.25
CA ILE A 117 -2.41 14.17 -7.36
C ILE A 117 -3.46 13.14 -7.80
N LYS A 118 -4.73 13.54 -7.94
CA LYS A 118 -5.83 12.65 -8.36
C LYS A 118 -5.57 12.00 -9.72
N LEU A 119 -5.07 12.77 -10.69
CA LEU A 119 -4.72 12.24 -12.01
C LEU A 119 -3.58 11.22 -11.93
N SER A 120 -2.58 11.46 -11.10
CA SER A 120 -1.43 10.57 -10.92
C SER A 120 -1.85 9.25 -10.26
N ILE A 121 -2.67 9.34 -9.20
CA ILE A 121 -3.24 8.17 -8.51
C ILE A 121 -4.05 7.33 -9.49
N ASN A 122 -5.00 7.91 -10.23
CA ASN A 122 -5.83 7.18 -11.20
C ASN A 122 -5.04 6.56 -12.34
N LYS A 123 -3.93 7.20 -12.76
CA LYS A 123 -3.06 6.66 -13.80
C LYS A 123 -2.26 5.45 -13.29
N PHE A 124 -1.87 5.48 -12.03
CA PHE A 124 -1.06 4.46 -11.40
C PHE A 124 -1.90 3.25 -10.97
N PHE A 125 -2.95 3.49 -10.18
CA PHE A 125 -3.92 2.48 -9.75
C PHE A 125 -5.06 2.39 -10.76
N LYS A 126 -4.76 1.83 -11.93
CA LYS A 126 -5.81 1.53 -12.91
C LYS A 126 -6.67 0.36 -12.42
N PRO A 127 -8.01 0.45 -12.53
CA PRO A 127 -8.88 -0.69 -12.32
C PRO A 127 -8.63 -1.79 -13.37
#